data_AF-A0A2V9L9Z9-F1
#
_entry.id   AF-A0A2V9L9Z9-F1
#
_cell.length_a   1.000
_cell.length_b   1.000
_cell.length_c   1.000
_cell.angle_alpha   90.00
_cell.angle_beta   90.00
_cell.angle_gamma   90.00
#
_symmetry.space_group_name_H-M   'P 1'
#
loop_
_entity.id
_entity.type
_entity.pdbx_description
1 polymer ?
#
loop_
_entity_poly.entity_id
_entity_poly.type
_entity_poly.pdbx_seq_one_letter_code
_entity_poly.pdbx_strand_id
1 'polypeptide(L)'
;MKARRSRFTEPKALELTEQAVALLRRSPFSAWAAYYLGTLPFLLGLLYFWGDMSRDAAASQRLVEWPIILGFLFVWMKCWQTVWTGQLMEQLELGEPAPWTWLRVRRMVAAQSALQPAGLFLVPLALLLAVPFAWVYAFYENVTILGDGREGRLREVWRRAWRQSGLWPVQNHWLIWMVSPYLLVLVAAQFLAIVPWLQAIAPAWSLGVVWLAVSLLSLLMLALCPLAIAVALNLAAALILLPELLRMLFGIETQFTRGAWGMMNSTWLAVTCALTCLVLDPLVKAAYVLRCFHGESRHSGLDLYSALKALRLQRTAPLVLLFLTFALELRAGMEDRPRQPDRSANHLSQAQADVAALGKETEAASAGRLSPPNAGDLPATRHIPPEQLDRSIEQVLAGREYRWRLPRQMQQAKAQESWLEGSLRNLTDRMRQWMRAFRRWLDELSR
;
A
#
# COMPACT_ATOMS: atom_id res chain seq x y z
N MET A 1 8.76 -16.10 33.24
CA MET A 1 7.43 -15.80 32.65
C MET A 1 7.61 -14.81 31.51
N LYS A 2 7.39 -15.21 30.25
CA LYS A 2 7.53 -14.35 29.07
C LYS A 2 6.38 -13.34 29.05
N ALA A 3 6.71 -12.05 29.12
CA ALA A 3 5.76 -10.96 28.96
C ALA A 3 4.98 -11.15 27.65
N ARG A 4 3.65 -11.35 27.76
CA ARG A 4 2.74 -11.25 26.62
C ARG A 4 2.80 -9.80 26.16
N ARG A 5 3.49 -9.55 25.05
CA ARG A 5 3.44 -8.26 24.33
C ARG A 5 1.97 -7.99 24.01
N SER A 6 1.45 -6.87 24.49
CA SER A 6 0.14 -6.35 24.11
C SER A 6 0.09 -6.35 22.57
N ARG A 7 -0.90 -7.06 22.03
CA ARG A 7 -1.25 -6.95 20.62
C ARG A 7 -1.86 -5.57 20.47
N PHE A 8 -1.07 -4.56 20.08
CA PHE A 8 -1.57 -3.65 19.06
C PHE A 8 -2.12 -4.56 17.97
N THR A 9 -3.45 -4.62 17.88
CA THR A 9 -4.20 -5.54 17.03
C THR A 9 -3.53 -5.60 15.68
N GLU A 10 -2.93 -6.75 15.36
CA GLU A 10 -2.31 -6.99 14.06
C GLU A 10 -3.41 -6.68 13.03
N PRO A 11 -3.27 -5.64 12.18
CA PRO A 11 -4.35 -5.27 11.27
C PRO A 11 -4.68 -6.51 10.44
N LYS A 12 -5.96 -6.87 10.32
CA LYS A 12 -6.30 -8.06 9.54
C LYS A 12 -5.88 -7.82 8.09
N ALA A 13 -5.47 -8.86 7.37
CA ALA A 13 -5.03 -8.69 5.98
C ALA A 13 -6.12 -8.04 5.10
N LEU A 14 -7.39 -8.37 5.36
CA LEU A 14 -8.54 -7.76 4.70
C LEU A 14 -8.67 -6.25 5.00
N GLU A 15 -8.51 -5.87 6.27
CA GLU A 15 -8.54 -4.47 6.69
C GLU A 15 -7.41 -3.67 6.04
N LEU A 16 -6.21 -4.26 5.96
CA LEU A 16 -5.07 -3.65 5.28
C LEU A 16 -5.38 -3.41 3.79
N THR A 17 -6.05 -4.34 3.12
CA THR A 17 -6.43 -4.14 1.71
C THR A 17 -7.54 -3.11 1.53
N GLU A 18 -8.50 -3.03 2.46
CA GLU A 18 -9.51 -1.98 2.45
C GLU A 18 -8.88 -0.60 2.63
N GLN A 19 -7.96 -0.47 3.59
CA GLN A 19 -7.17 0.74 3.79
C GLN A 19 -6.32 1.08 2.57
N ALA A 20 -5.73 0.08 1.91
CA ALA A 20 -4.98 0.29 0.67
C ALA A 20 -5.86 0.85 -0.45
N VAL A 21 -7.07 0.30 -0.64
CA VAL A 21 -8.05 0.83 -1.61
C VAL A 21 -8.47 2.26 -1.23
N ALA A 22 -8.73 2.52 0.05
CA ALA A 22 -9.09 3.86 0.52
C ALA A 22 -7.97 4.89 0.29
N LEU A 23 -6.71 4.49 0.52
CA LEU A 23 -5.52 5.31 0.26
C LEU A 23 -5.38 5.63 -1.24
N LEU A 24 -5.54 4.62 -2.09
CA LEU A 24 -5.50 4.78 -3.55
C LEU A 24 -6.61 5.70 -4.08
N ARG A 25 -7.82 5.61 -3.51
CA ARG A 25 -8.95 6.48 -3.88
C ARG A 25 -8.75 7.94 -3.48
N ARG A 26 -8.01 8.20 -2.40
CA ARG A 26 -7.71 9.56 -1.92
C ARG A 26 -6.47 10.16 -2.58
N SER A 27 -5.71 9.35 -3.32
CA SER A 27 -4.46 9.78 -3.93
C SER A 27 -4.69 10.81 -5.04
N PRO A 28 -3.87 11.87 -5.11
CA PRO A 28 -4.00 12.89 -6.14
C PRO A 28 -3.66 12.32 -7.52
N PHE A 29 -4.12 13.00 -8.57
CA PHE A 29 -3.81 12.62 -9.96
C PHE A 29 -2.30 12.57 -10.23
N SER A 30 -1.52 13.45 -9.60
CA SER A 30 -0.06 13.46 -9.70
C SER A 30 0.59 12.14 -9.24
N ALA A 31 0.01 11.47 -8.25
CA ALA A 31 0.49 10.17 -7.79
C ALA A 31 0.24 9.09 -8.85
N TRP A 32 -0.97 9.02 -9.38
CA TRP A 32 -1.28 8.09 -10.47
C TRP A 32 -0.44 8.35 -11.73
N ALA A 33 -0.22 9.62 -12.08
CA ALA A 33 0.65 9.99 -13.20
C ALA A 33 2.08 9.48 -13.00
N ALA A 34 2.65 9.61 -11.80
CA ALA A 34 3.99 9.10 -11.48
C ALA A 34 4.08 7.56 -11.65
N TYR A 35 3.06 6.83 -11.20
CA TYR A 35 3.01 5.37 -11.35
C TYR A 35 2.96 4.95 -12.82
N TYR A 36 2.06 5.55 -13.61
CA TYR A 36 1.89 5.20 -15.02
C TYR A 36 3.08 5.65 -15.89
N LEU A 37 3.68 6.81 -15.60
CA LEU A 37 4.88 7.30 -16.27
C LEU A 37 6.09 6.37 -16.06
N GLY A 38 6.16 5.71 -14.90
CA GLY A 38 7.14 4.67 -14.63
C GLY A 38 6.84 3.34 -15.31
N THR A 39 5.61 2.85 -15.15
CA THR A 39 5.26 1.46 -15.46
C THR A 39 4.92 1.21 -16.93
N LEU A 40 4.25 2.16 -17.59
CA LEU A 40 3.83 1.99 -18.99
C LEU A 40 5.00 1.85 -19.96
N PRO A 41 6.08 2.66 -19.90
CA PRO A 41 7.19 2.51 -20.84
C PRO A 41 7.85 1.13 -20.79
N PHE A 42 8.07 0.59 -19.59
CA PHE A 42 8.63 -0.75 -19.43
C PHE A 42 7.66 -1.82 -19.94
N LEU A 43 6.39 -1.74 -19.57
CA LEU A 43 5.39 -2.73 -19.94
C LEU A 43 5.15 -2.75 -21.46
N LEU A 44 5.04 -1.59 -22.10
CA LEU A 44 4.93 -1.48 -23.56
C LEU A 44 6.20 -1.95 -24.26
N GLY A 45 7.38 -1.57 -23.76
CA GLY A 45 8.66 -2.04 -24.30
C GLY A 45 8.81 -3.56 -24.20
N LEU A 46 8.39 -4.15 -23.08
CA LEU A 46 8.39 -5.61 -22.89
C LEU A 46 7.42 -6.32 -23.83
N LEU A 47 6.20 -5.80 -23.99
CA LEU A 47 5.21 -6.38 -24.91
C LEU A 47 5.63 -6.23 -26.37
N TYR A 48 6.24 -5.09 -26.73
CA TYR A 48 6.79 -4.88 -28.06
C TYR A 48 7.93 -5.87 -28.33
N PHE A 49 8.90 -5.96 -27.42
CA PHE A 49 10.00 -6.92 -27.52
C PHE A 49 9.49 -8.36 -27.64
N TRP A 50 8.49 -8.74 -26.83
CA TRP A 50 7.87 -10.05 -26.91
C TRP A 50 7.24 -10.30 -28.29
N GLY A 51 6.49 -9.33 -28.81
CA GLY A 51 5.89 -9.39 -30.14
C GLY A 51 6.91 -9.50 -31.26
N ASP A 52 7.96 -8.67 -31.21
CA ASP A 52 9.06 -8.62 -32.18
C ASP A 52 9.80 -9.96 -32.23
N MET A 53 10.24 -10.46 -31.08
CA MET A 53 10.96 -11.75 -30.98
C MET A 53 10.09 -12.96 -31.32
N SER A 54 8.77 -12.87 -31.15
CA SER A 54 7.86 -13.98 -31.44
C SER A 54 7.48 -14.09 -32.93
N ARG A 55 7.60 -13.00 -33.70
CA ARG A 55 7.03 -12.91 -35.06
C ARG A 55 8.02 -12.49 -36.14
N ASP A 56 9.06 -11.71 -35.81
CA ASP A 56 9.97 -11.20 -36.81
C ASP A 56 11.12 -12.19 -37.10
N ALA A 57 11.34 -12.50 -38.38
CA ALA A 57 12.41 -13.35 -38.84
C ALA A 57 13.81 -12.72 -38.66
N ALA A 58 13.89 -11.39 -38.61
CA ALA A 58 15.14 -10.65 -38.39
C ALA A 58 15.43 -10.36 -36.90
N ALA A 59 14.63 -10.93 -35.98
CA ALA A 59 14.74 -10.70 -34.54
C ALA A 59 16.16 -10.94 -33.98
N SER A 60 16.90 -11.90 -34.55
CA SER A 60 18.26 -12.24 -34.10
C SER A 60 19.25 -11.06 -34.21
N GLN A 61 19.03 -10.14 -35.15
CA GLN A 61 19.90 -8.97 -35.36
C GLN A 61 19.73 -7.92 -34.26
N ARG A 62 18.57 -7.87 -33.59
CA ARG A 62 18.24 -6.89 -32.55
C ARG A 62 18.41 -7.43 -31.12
N LEU A 63 18.93 -8.65 -30.97
CA LEU A 63 19.07 -9.33 -29.68
C LEU A 63 19.99 -8.60 -28.69
N VAL A 64 20.95 -7.79 -29.16
CA VAL A 64 21.89 -7.08 -28.28
C VAL A 64 21.28 -5.78 -27.75
N GLU A 65 20.50 -5.08 -28.57
CA GLU A 65 19.96 -3.75 -28.26
C GLU A 65 18.82 -3.84 -27.24
N TRP A 66 17.89 -4.77 -27.44
CA TRP A 66 16.68 -4.87 -26.63
C TRP A 66 16.91 -5.17 -25.14
N PRO A 67 17.81 -6.08 -24.73
CA PRO A 67 18.08 -6.31 -23.31
C PRO A 67 18.62 -5.08 -22.58
N ILE A 68 19.41 -4.24 -23.25
CA ILE A 68 19.93 -3.00 -22.69
C ILE A 68 18.78 -2.00 -22.47
N ILE A 69 17.92 -1.85 -23.48
CA ILE A 69 16.73 -0.98 -23.41
C ILE A 69 15.80 -1.46 -22.30
N LEU A 70 15.48 -2.76 -22.25
CA LEU A 70 14.62 -3.34 -21.21
C LEU A 70 15.23 -3.23 -19.81
N GLY A 71 16.55 -3.41 -19.68
CA GLY A 71 17.26 -3.22 -18.42
C GLY A 71 17.18 -1.79 -17.92
N PHE A 72 17.36 -0.81 -18.81
CA PHE A 72 17.17 0.61 -18.50
C PHE A 72 15.71 0.89 -18.10
N LEU A 73 14.74 0.45 -18.90
CA LEU A 73 13.32 0.65 -18.64
C LEU A 73 12.86 -0.02 -17.33
N PHE A 74 13.46 -1.16 -16.97
CA PHE A 74 13.18 -1.83 -15.70
C PHE A 74 13.63 -0.98 -14.52
N VAL A 75 14.85 -0.43 -14.56
CA VAL A 75 15.36 0.47 -13.52
C VAL A 75 14.55 1.76 -13.47
N TRP A 76 14.18 2.32 -14.63
CA TRP A 76 13.28 3.47 -14.74
C TRP A 76 11.96 3.21 -14.03
N MET A 77 11.29 2.10 -14.36
CA MET A 77 10.04 1.68 -13.72
C MET A 77 10.20 1.59 -12.20
N LYS A 78 11.24 0.90 -11.72
CA LYS A 78 11.46 0.73 -10.27
C LYS A 78 11.71 2.05 -9.55
N CYS A 79 12.45 2.98 -10.15
CA CYS A 79 12.68 4.31 -9.58
C CYS A 79 11.37 5.12 -9.48
N TRP A 80 10.54 5.11 -10.52
CA TRP A 80 9.24 5.80 -10.49
C TRP A 80 8.25 5.16 -9.54
N GLN A 81 8.26 3.82 -9.42
CA GLN A 81 7.48 3.13 -8.39
C GLN A 81 7.91 3.58 -6.99
N THR A 82 9.20 3.78 -6.73
CA THR A 82 9.69 4.35 -5.46
C THR A 82 9.18 5.77 -5.23
N VAL A 83 9.25 6.66 -6.24
CA VAL A 83 8.72 8.02 -6.16
C VAL A 83 7.22 7.99 -5.81
N TRP A 84 6.45 7.15 -6.48
CA TRP A 84 5.03 6.98 -6.24
C TRP A 84 4.73 6.46 -4.84
N THR A 85 5.43 5.42 -4.38
CA THR A 85 5.27 4.92 -3.00
C THR A 85 5.68 5.95 -1.94
N GLY A 86 6.65 6.82 -2.25
CA GLY A 86 7.01 7.96 -1.40
C GLY A 86 5.88 8.96 -1.28
N GLN A 87 5.20 9.29 -2.39
CA GLN A 87 4.00 10.16 -2.36
C GLN A 87 2.84 9.52 -1.59
N LEU A 88 2.67 8.20 -1.64
CA LEU A 88 1.69 7.49 -0.80
C LEU A 88 2.07 7.55 0.68
N MET A 89 3.36 7.41 1.01
CA MET A 89 3.84 7.51 2.39
C MET A 89 3.63 8.93 2.95
N GLU A 90 3.91 9.96 2.15
CA GLU A 90 3.72 11.37 2.53
C GLU A 90 2.25 11.70 2.85
N GLN A 91 1.29 11.07 2.14
CA GLN A 91 -0.14 11.19 2.47
C GLN A 91 -0.50 10.63 3.85
N LEU A 92 0.23 9.61 4.33
CA LEU A 92 0.00 8.98 5.63
C LEU A 92 0.69 9.73 6.76
N GLU A 93 1.90 10.24 6.51
CA GLU A 93 2.71 10.95 7.51
C GLU A 93 2.14 12.33 7.88
N LEU A 94 1.28 12.92 7.03
CA LEU A 94 0.78 14.31 7.15
C LEU A 94 1.92 15.34 7.36
N GLY A 95 3.15 14.99 6.99
CA GLY A 95 4.35 15.83 7.12
C GLY A 95 4.58 16.71 5.90
N GLU A 96 5.52 17.65 6.01
CA GLU A 96 5.99 18.44 4.86
C GLU A 96 6.71 17.51 3.86
N PRO A 97 6.43 17.61 2.55
CA PRO A 97 7.09 16.79 1.54
C PRO A 97 8.58 17.10 1.50
N ALA A 98 9.42 16.08 1.73
CA ALA A 98 10.87 16.27 1.66
C ALA A 98 11.29 16.57 0.21
N PRO A 99 12.09 17.61 -0.04
CA PRO A 99 12.47 17.99 -1.40
C PRO A 99 13.30 16.90 -2.08
N TRP A 100 13.11 16.75 -3.39
CA TRP A 100 13.93 15.87 -4.22
C TRP A 100 15.27 16.52 -4.53
N THR A 101 16.28 16.25 -3.68
CA THR A 101 17.66 16.66 -3.95
C THR A 101 18.36 15.69 -4.91
N TRP A 102 19.34 16.18 -5.66
CA TRP A 102 20.14 15.34 -6.57
C TRP A 102 20.80 14.15 -5.84
N LEU A 103 21.25 14.36 -4.60
CA LEU A 103 21.84 13.32 -3.77
C LEU A 103 20.81 12.22 -3.41
N ARG A 104 19.57 12.60 -3.09
CA ARG A 104 18.46 11.66 -2.84
C ARG A 104 18.17 10.82 -4.08
N VAL A 105 18.05 11.46 -5.24
CA VAL A 105 17.80 10.78 -6.52
C VAL A 105 18.92 9.79 -6.85
N ARG A 106 20.19 10.20 -6.74
CA ARG A 106 21.32 9.28 -6.98
C ARG A 106 21.33 8.08 -6.03
N ARG A 107 21.02 8.28 -4.75
CA ARG A 107 20.93 7.21 -3.76
C ARG A 107 19.78 6.25 -4.05
N MET A 108 18.62 6.78 -4.41
CA MET A 108 17.45 6.01 -4.84
C MET A 108 17.79 5.15 -6.06
N VAL A 109 18.33 5.75 -7.13
CA VAL A 109 18.71 5.04 -8.35
C VAL A 109 19.71 3.93 -8.04
N ALA A 110 20.75 4.21 -7.26
CA ALA A 110 21.74 3.21 -6.86
C ALA A 110 21.15 2.05 -6.04
N ALA A 111 20.18 2.34 -5.16
CA ALA A 111 19.50 1.31 -4.38
C ALA A 111 18.61 0.42 -5.25
N GLN A 112 17.82 1.02 -6.14
CA GLN A 112 16.93 0.28 -7.03
C GLN A 112 17.72 -0.53 -8.06
N SER A 113 18.79 0.03 -8.66
CA SER A 113 19.60 -0.67 -9.65
C SER A 113 20.42 -1.82 -9.07
N ALA A 114 20.89 -1.71 -7.82
CA ALA A 114 21.70 -2.76 -7.20
C ALA A 114 20.85 -3.92 -6.65
N LEU A 115 19.66 -3.62 -6.11
CA LEU A 115 18.86 -4.63 -5.40
C LEU A 115 17.76 -5.24 -6.27
N GLN A 116 16.98 -4.43 -7.00
CA GLN A 116 15.76 -4.91 -7.69
C GLN A 116 16.00 -5.98 -8.77
N PRO A 117 17.06 -5.91 -9.61
CA PRO A 117 17.26 -6.91 -10.66
C PRO A 117 17.41 -8.34 -10.12
N ALA A 118 18.03 -8.50 -8.95
CA ALA A 118 18.15 -9.80 -8.31
C ALA A 118 16.78 -10.41 -7.94
N GLY A 119 15.74 -9.57 -7.75
CA GLY A 119 14.38 -10.01 -7.46
C GLY A 119 13.73 -10.77 -8.60
N LEU A 120 14.13 -10.50 -9.84
CA LEU A 120 13.64 -11.23 -11.02
C LEU A 120 13.98 -12.73 -10.94
N PHE A 121 15.10 -13.08 -10.29
CA PHE A 121 15.57 -14.46 -10.16
C PHE A 121 15.32 -15.05 -8.77
N LEU A 122 15.49 -14.25 -7.72
CA LEU A 122 15.35 -14.72 -6.34
C LEU A 122 13.90 -14.95 -5.93
N VAL A 123 12.94 -14.20 -6.47
CA VAL A 123 11.52 -14.41 -6.13
C VAL A 123 10.98 -15.71 -6.73
N PRO A 124 11.16 -16.03 -8.03
CA PRO A 124 10.77 -17.34 -8.57
C PRO A 124 11.49 -18.49 -7.85
N LEU A 125 12.79 -18.34 -7.58
CA LEU A 125 13.56 -19.36 -6.86
C LEU A 125 13.01 -19.59 -5.44
N ALA A 126 12.70 -18.52 -4.71
CA ALA A 126 12.12 -18.61 -3.37
C ALA A 126 10.73 -19.24 -3.38
N LEU A 127 9.96 -19.04 -4.46
CA LEU A 127 8.65 -19.67 -4.67
C LEU A 127 8.77 -21.18 -4.90
N LEU A 128 9.74 -21.62 -5.70
CA LEU A 128 10.05 -23.05 -5.89
C LEU A 128 10.43 -23.73 -4.57
N LEU A 129 11.14 -23.01 -3.69
CA LEU A 129 11.49 -23.49 -2.36
C LEU A 129 10.33 -23.43 -1.36
N ALA A 130 9.23 -22.71 -1.70
CA ALA A 130 8.07 -22.32 -0.88
C ALA A 130 8.39 -21.51 0.39
N VAL A 131 9.40 -21.93 1.15
CA VAL A 131 9.63 -21.58 2.55
C VAL A 131 10.36 -20.26 2.79
N PRO A 132 11.04 -19.61 1.84
CA PRO A 132 11.37 -18.19 2.00
C PRO A 132 10.53 -17.24 1.12
N PHE A 133 9.59 -17.74 0.30
CA PHE A 133 8.89 -16.95 -0.71
C PHE A 133 8.28 -15.66 -0.16
N ALA A 134 7.44 -15.75 0.87
CA ALA A 134 6.72 -14.59 1.38
C ALA A 134 7.65 -13.49 1.92
N TRP A 135 8.78 -13.87 2.53
CA TRP A 135 9.76 -12.92 3.07
C TRP A 135 10.61 -12.28 1.99
N VAL A 136 11.02 -13.06 0.98
CA VAL A 136 11.77 -12.54 -0.17
C VAL A 136 10.90 -11.60 -0.97
N TYR A 137 9.65 -11.99 -1.23
CA TYR A 137 8.66 -11.13 -1.89
C TYR A 137 8.45 -9.81 -1.12
N ALA A 138 8.18 -9.89 0.19
CA ALA A 138 8.02 -8.71 1.02
C ALA A 138 9.28 -7.85 1.10
N PHE A 139 10.47 -8.46 1.07
CA PHE A 139 11.73 -7.73 1.05
C PHE A 139 11.84 -6.83 -0.19
N TYR A 140 11.53 -7.34 -1.38
CA TYR A 140 11.60 -6.56 -2.61
C TYR A 140 10.56 -5.44 -2.69
N GLU A 141 9.35 -5.69 -2.19
CA GLU A 141 8.35 -4.62 -2.06
C GLU A 141 8.83 -3.54 -1.07
N ASN A 142 9.39 -3.94 0.08
CA ASN A 142 9.94 -3.00 1.06
C ASN A 142 11.16 -2.22 0.54
N VAL A 143 12.00 -2.80 -0.32
CA VAL A 143 13.12 -2.09 -0.98
C VAL A 143 12.59 -1.00 -1.91
N THR A 144 11.47 -1.25 -2.60
CA THR A 144 10.83 -0.25 -3.46
C THR A 144 10.39 0.96 -2.63
N ILE A 145 9.86 0.73 -1.42
CA ILE A 145 9.30 1.79 -0.56
C ILE A 145 10.39 2.52 0.23
N LEU A 146 11.26 1.77 0.91
CA LEU A 146 12.28 2.32 1.83
C LEU A 146 13.56 2.76 1.11
N GLY A 147 13.71 2.42 -0.17
CA GLY A 147 14.84 2.79 -1.01
C GLY A 147 14.67 4.15 -1.69
N ASP A 148 13.95 5.09 -1.08
CA ASP A 148 13.63 6.42 -1.64
C ASP A 148 14.76 7.46 -1.51
N GLY A 149 15.86 7.06 -0.88
CA GLY A 149 17.07 7.87 -0.71
C GLY A 149 17.01 8.92 0.40
N ARG A 150 15.95 8.98 1.23
CA ARG A 150 15.87 9.91 2.37
C ARG A 150 16.92 9.60 3.43
N GLU A 151 17.06 8.33 3.80
CA GLU A 151 17.88 7.91 4.94
C GLU A 151 18.86 6.80 4.56
N GLY A 152 20.15 7.03 4.79
CA GLY A 152 21.16 5.98 4.82
C GLY A 152 21.84 5.62 3.49
N ARG A 153 22.80 4.69 3.61
CA ARG A 153 23.51 4.03 2.49
C ARG A 153 22.78 2.74 2.08
N LEU A 154 23.15 2.12 0.96
CA LEU A 154 22.57 0.87 0.45
C LEU A 154 22.38 -0.24 1.52
N ARG A 155 23.39 -0.41 2.39
CA ARG A 155 23.37 -1.40 3.47
C ARG A 155 22.25 -1.17 4.48
N GLU A 156 21.87 0.08 4.70
CA GLU A 156 20.80 0.46 5.61
C GLU A 156 19.43 0.17 5.01
N VAL A 157 19.23 0.48 3.73
CA VAL A 157 18.03 0.09 2.96
C VAL A 157 17.83 -1.42 3.02
N TRP A 158 18.87 -2.20 2.74
CA TRP A 158 18.83 -3.67 2.87
C TRP A 158 18.38 -4.10 4.27
N ARG A 159 19.04 -3.58 5.31
CA ARG A 159 18.78 -3.98 6.70
C ARG A 159 17.37 -3.57 7.16
N ARG A 160 16.88 -2.40 6.73
CA ARG A 160 15.52 -1.94 7.04
C ARG A 160 14.47 -2.77 6.31
N ALA A 161 14.61 -2.94 4.99
CA ALA A 161 13.70 -3.74 4.19
C ALA A 161 13.58 -5.19 4.71
N TRP A 162 14.70 -5.80 5.11
CA TRP A 162 14.70 -7.15 5.69
C TRP A 162 14.10 -7.21 7.10
N ARG A 163 14.31 -6.18 7.93
CA ARG A 163 13.64 -6.12 9.24
C ARG A 163 12.13 -6.01 9.09
N GLN A 164 11.68 -5.17 8.15
CA GLN A 164 10.26 -4.97 7.84
C GLN A 164 9.61 -6.21 7.22
N SER A 165 10.33 -6.99 6.39
CA SER A 165 9.78 -8.22 5.80
C SER A 165 9.50 -9.31 6.84
N GLY A 166 10.17 -9.26 7.99
CA GLY A 166 9.94 -10.14 9.12
C GLY A 166 8.69 -9.82 9.95
N LEU A 167 8.04 -8.67 9.74
CA LEU A 167 6.85 -8.26 10.49
C LEU A 167 5.57 -8.93 9.98
N TRP A 168 4.71 -9.34 10.92
CA TRP A 168 3.39 -9.95 10.67
C TRP A 168 3.35 -10.94 9.49
N PRO A 169 4.06 -12.09 9.61
CA PRO A 169 4.16 -13.04 8.50
C PRO A 169 2.79 -13.59 8.10
N VAL A 170 1.89 -13.87 9.03
CA VAL A 170 0.54 -14.37 8.72
C VAL A 170 -0.23 -13.37 7.85
N GLN A 171 -0.24 -12.10 8.23
CA GLN A 171 -0.84 -11.02 7.44
C GLN A 171 -0.22 -10.93 6.04
N ASN A 172 1.10 -11.10 5.93
CA ASN A 172 1.82 -11.07 4.66
C ASN A 172 1.42 -12.21 3.71
N HIS A 173 1.31 -13.44 4.22
CA HIS A 173 0.91 -14.60 3.41
C HIS A 173 -0.51 -14.42 2.89
N TRP A 174 -1.44 -13.94 3.74
CA TRP A 174 -2.81 -13.65 3.32
C TRP A 174 -2.88 -12.54 2.27
N LEU A 175 -2.09 -11.47 2.44
CA LEU A 175 -2.01 -10.38 1.46
C LEU A 175 -1.51 -10.89 0.10
N ILE A 176 -0.45 -11.70 0.10
CA ILE A 176 0.10 -12.30 -1.11
C ILE A 176 -0.92 -13.21 -1.79
N TRP A 177 -1.53 -14.14 -1.04
CA TRP A 177 -2.54 -15.06 -1.56
C TRP A 177 -3.74 -14.32 -2.17
N MET A 178 -4.20 -13.24 -1.52
CA MET A 178 -5.39 -12.53 -1.95
C MET A 178 -5.15 -11.60 -3.14
N VAL A 179 -4.03 -10.86 -3.17
CA VAL A 179 -3.85 -9.72 -4.08
C VAL A 179 -2.71 -9.91 -5.08
N SER A 180 -1.70 -10.73 -4.78
CA SER A 180 -0.49 -10.76 -5.60
C SER A 180 -0.76 -11.34 -7.00
N PRO A 181 -0.44 -10.59 -8.09
CA PRO A 181 -0.51 -11.13 -9.45
C PRO A 181 0.67 -12.06 -9.77
N TYR A 182 1.62 -12.25 -8.85
CA TYR A 182 2.89 -12.93 -9.13
C TYR A 182 2.72 -14.41 -9.53
N LEU A 183 1.78 -15.12 -8.90
CA LEU A 183 1.48 -16.51 -9.26
C LEU A 183 0.91 -16.62 -10.68
N LEU A 184 0.06 -15.68 -11.10
CA LEU A 184 -0.46 -15.63 -12.46
C LEU A 184 0.67 -15.39 -13.48
N VAL A 185 1.57 -14.43 -13.19
CA VAL A 185 2.72 -14.14 -14.06
C VAL A 185 3.65 -15.34 -14.16
N LEU A 186 3.86 -16.09 -13.07
CA LEU A 186 4.70 -17.28 -13.12
C LEU A 186 4.07 -18.38 -13.95
N VAL A 187 2.75 -18.60 -13.82
CA VAL A 187 2.02 -19.54 -14.67
C VAL A 187 2.17 -19.15 -16.14
N ALA A 188 1.99 -17.87 -16.47
CA ALA A 188 2.22 -17.40 -17.84
C ALA A 188 3.68 -17.62 -18.28
N ALA A 189 4.67 -17.29 -17.45
CA ALA A 189 6.09 -17.49 -17.77
C ALA A 189 6.44 -18.97 -17.98
N GLN A 190 5.81 -19.89 -17.22
CA GLN A 190 5.96 -21.32 -17.37
C GLN A 190 5.52 -21.78 -18.77
N PHE A 191 4.34 -21.34 -19.22
CA PHE A 191 3.83 -21.67 -20.56
C PHE A 191 4.59 -20.96 -21.69
N LEU A 192 4.99 -19.70 -21.47
CA LEU A 192 5.59 -18.85 -22.51
C LEU A 192 7.07 -19.11 -22.73
N ALA A 193 7.83 -19.45 -21.69
CA ALA A 193 9.30 -19.59 -21.77
C ALA A 193 9.80 -20.98 -21.40
N ILE A 194 9.29 -21.57 -20.30
CA ILE A 194 9.86 -22.81 -19.76
C ILE A 194 9.45 -24.03 -20.59
N VAL A 195 8.16 -24.12 -20.98
CA VAL A 195 7.65 -25.26 -21.76
C VAL A 195 8.32 -25.40 -23.12
N PRO A 196 8.48 -24.34 -23.95
CA PRO A 196 9.19 -24.45 -25.22
C PRO A 196 10.66 -24.91 -25.05
N TRP A 197 11.32 -24.42 -24.00
CA TRP A 197 12.70 -24.81 -23.70
C TRP A 197 12.80 -26.28 -23.25
N LEU A 198 11.88 -26.74 -22.41
CA LEU A 198 11.78 -28.16 -22.02
C LEU A 198 11.54 -29.06 -23.23
N GLN A 199 10.67 -28.65 -24.16
CA GLN A 199 10.41 -29.42 -25.38
C GLN A 199 11.63 -29.59 -26.27
N ALA A 200 12.52 -28.59 -26.31
CA ALA A 200 13.73 -28.64 -27.12
C ALA A 200 14.78 -29.63 -26.58
N ILE A 201 14.73 -29.95 -25.29
CA ILE A 201 15.77 -30.75 -24.60
C ILE A 201 15.24 -32.13 -24.17
N ALA A 202 13.93 -32.25 -23.93
CA ALA A 202 13.33 -33.46 -23.38
C ALA A 202 13.03 -34.52 -24.46
N PRO A 203 13.27 -35.81 -24.18
CA PRO A 203 12.88 -36.90 -25.08
C PRO A 203 11.36 -36.95 -25.26
N ALA A 204 10.90 -37.30 -26.47
CA ALA A 204 9.47 -37.30 -26.84
C ALA A 204 8.57 -38.10 -25.88
N TRP A 205 9.05 -39.23 -25.35
CA TRP A 205 8.28 -40.07 -24.42
C TRP A 205 8.01 -39.40 -23.06
N SER A 206 8.85 -38.45 -22.65
CA SER A 206 8.73 -37.74 -21.37
C SER A 206 7.82 -36.51 -21.45
N LEU A 207 7.53 -36.02 -22.66
CA LEU A 207 6.79 -34.78 -22.87
C LEU A 207 5.37 -34.84 -22.29
N GLY A 208 4.68 -35.98 -22.42
CA GLY A 208 3.32 -36.13 -21.86
C GLY A 208 3.29 -36.00 -20.34
N VAL A 209 4.26 -36.60 -19.65
CA VAL A 209 4.40 -36.51 -18.19
C VAL A 209 4.75 -35.10 -17.76
N VAL A 210 5.67 -34.44 -18.46
CA VAL A 210 6.04 -33.04 -18.23
C VAL A 210 4.84 -32.12 -18.39
N TRP A 211 4.06 -32.26 -19.47
CA TRP A 211 2.86 -31.47 -19.71
C TRP A 211 1.80 -31.64 -18.63
N LEU A 212 1.57 -32.88 -18.18
CA LEU A 212 0.62 -33.16 -17.12
C LEU A 212 1.09 -32.51 -15.80
N ALA A 213 2.36 -32.69 -15.43
CA ALA A 213 2.93 -32.11 -14.22
C ALA A 213 2.89 -30.57 -14.25
N VAL A 214 3.29 -29.96 -15.37
CA VAL A 214 3.23 -28.52 -15.64
C VAL A 214 1.81 -28.00 -15.47
N SER A 215 0.82 -28.66 -16.10
CA SER A 215 -0.58 -28.24 -16.05
C SER A 215 -1.19 -28.38 -14.65
N LEU A 216 -0.91 -29.47 -13.94
CA LEU A 216 -1.36 -29.66 -12.56
C LEU A 216 -0.74 -28.61 -11.63
N LEU A 217 0.54 -28.31 -11.78
CA LEU A 217 1.21 -27.24 -11.04
C LEU A 217 0.57 -25.89 -11.35
N SER A 218 0.32 -25.57 -12.62
CA SER A 218 -0.32 -24.32 -13.01
C SER A 218 -1.73 -24.18 -12.44
N LEU A 219 -2.53 -25.26 -12.46
CA LEU A 219 -3.87 -25.28 -11.84
C LEU A 219 -3.80 -25.02 -10.34
N LEU A 220 -2.83 -25.62 -9.65
CA LEU A 220 -2.60 -25.37 -8.23
C LEU A 220 -2.23 -23.91 -7.98
N MET A 221 -1.29 -23.34 -8.76
CA MET A 221 -0.87 -21.95 -8.61
C MET A 221 -2.00 -20.96 -8.92
N LEU A 222 -2.82 -21.27 -9.91
CA LEU A 222 -4.02 -20.52 -10.22
C LEU A 222 -5.01 -20.55 -9.04
N ALA A 223 -5.32 -21.72 -8.48
CA ALA A 223 -6.19 -21.83 -7.31
C ALA A 223 -5.72 -21.00 -6.09
N LEU A 224 -4.42 -20.71 -6.02
CA LEU A 224 -3.79 -19.89 -4.97
C LEU A 224 -3.79 -18.38 -5.26
N CYS A 225 -4.38 -17.89 -6.36
CA CYS A 225 -4.46 -16.45 -6.68
C CYS A 225 -5.86 -16.01 -7.19
N PRO A 226 -6.91 -16.07 -6.34
CA PRO A 226 -8.29 -15.89 -6.76
C PRO A 226 -8.58 -14.52 -7.39
N LEU A 227 -8.10 -13.41 -6.80
CA LEU A 227 -8.36 -12.07 -7.32
C LEU A 227 -7.66 -11.82 -8.66
N ALA A 228 -6.41 -12.29 -8.79
CA ALA A 228 -5.64 -12.16 -10.02
C ALA A 228 -6.32 -12.86 -11.18
N ILE A 229 -6.85 -14.06 -10.96
CA ILE A 229 -7.62 -14.79 -11.97
C ILE A 229 -8.92 -14.07 -12.31
N ALA A 230 -9.68 -13.60 -11.33
CA ALA A 230 -10.93 -12.90 -11.59
C ALA A 230 -10.70 -11.65 -12.45
N VAL A 231 -9.68 -10.86 -12.12
CA VAL A 231 -9.27 -9.68 -12.92
C VAL A 231 -8.78 -10.10 -14.31
N ALA A 232 -7.95 -11.14 -14.41
CA ALA A 232 -7.44 -11.64 -15.68
C ALA A 232 -8.56 -12.15 -16.60
N LEU A 233 -9.51 -12.92 -16.08
CA LEU A 233 -10.65 -13.44 -16.86
C LEU A 233 -11.55 -12.30 -17.35
N ASN A 234 -11.81 -11.29 -16.52
CA ASN A 234 -12.57 -10.12 -16.94
C ASN A 234 -11.86 -9.32 -18.04
N LEU A 235 -10.55 -9.10 -17.89
CA LEU A 235 -9.73 -8.43 -18.90
C LEU A 235 -9.61 -9.24 -20.18
N ALA A 236 -9.41 -10.56 -20.08
CA ALA A 236 -9.37 -11.50 -21.19
C ALA A 236 -10.68 -11.47 -21.98
N ALA A 237 -11.82 -11.53 -21.29
CA ALA A 237 -13.13 -11.40 -21.90
C ALA A 237 -13.30 -10.04 -22.58
N ALA A 238 -12.88 -8.94 -21.92
CA ALA A 238 -12.93 -7.62 -22.52
C ALA A 238 -12.08 -7.51 -23.79
N LEU A 239 -10.87 -8.08 -23.81
CA LEU A 239 -9.99 -8.08 -24.99
C LEU A 239 -10.60 -8.84 -26.18
N ILE A 240 -11.39 -9.88 -25.94
CA ILE A 240 -12.08 -10.66 -26.98
C ILE A 240 -13.37 -9.96 -27.43
N LEU A 241 -14.18 -9.46 -26.48
CA LEU A 241 -15.50 -8.90 -26.76
C LEU A 241 -15.45 -7.48 -27.31
N LEU A 242 -14.45 -6.67 -26.92
CA LEU A 242 -14.38 -5.27 -27.32
C LEU A 242 -14.22 -5.09 -28.85
N PRO A 243 -13.32 -5.83 -29.55
CA PRO A 243 -13.26 -5.78 -31.01
C PRO A 243 -14.57 -6.21 -31.70
N GLU A 244 -15.27 -7.22 -31.16
CA GLU A 244 -16.56 -7.67 -31.70
C GLU A 244 -17.67 -6.63 -31.50
N LEU A 245 -17.69 -5.96 -30.35
CA LEU A 245 -18.60 -4.83 -30.10
C LEU A 245 -18.32 -3.67 -31.07
N LEU A 246 -17.05 -3.34 -31.30
CA LEU A 246 -16.67 -2.29 -32.26
C LEU A 246 -17.06 -2.68 -33.70
N ARG A 247 -16.94 -3.96 -34.06
CA ARG A 247 -17.42 -4.46 -35.34
C ARG A 247 -18.93 -4.34 -35.47
N MET A 248 -19.69 -4.78 -34.46
CA MET A 248 -21.15 -4.71 -34.47
C MET A 248 -21.66 -3.25 -34.50
N LEU A 249 -21.01 -2.34 -33.78
CA LEU A 249 -21.47 -0.96 -33.63
C LEU A 249 -20.98 -0.02 -34.75
N PHE A 250 -19.75 -0.21 -35.23
CA PHE A 250 -19.11 0.69 -36.20
C PHE A 250 -18.74 0.03 -37.53
N GLY A 251 -18.92 -1.29 -37.67
CA GLY A 251 -18.54 -2.02 -38.89
C GLY A 251 -17.03 -2.15 -39.10
N ILE A 252 -16.20 -1.83 -38.10
CA ILE A 252 -14.73 -1.88 -38.21
C ILE A 252 -14.28 -3.33 -38.15
N GLU A 253 -13.86 -3.89 -39.29
CA GLU A 253 -13.22 -5.21 -39.32
C GLU A 253 -11.73 -5.09 -39.04
N THR A 254 -11.26 -5.79 -38.00
CA THR A 254 -9.83 -5.89 -37.67
C THR A 254 -9.34 -7.31 -37.90
N GLN A 255 -8.01 -7.52 -37.88
CA GLN A 255 -7.46 -8.89 -37.91
C GLN A 255 -7.95 -9.73 -36.72
N PHE A 256 -8.34 -9.10 -35.61
CA PHE A 256 -8.87 -9.77 -34.42
C PHE A 256 -10.31 -10.29 -34.59
N THR A 257 -11.13 -9.65 -35.45
CA THR A 257 -12.53 -10.02 -35.67
C THR A 257 -12.73 -11.08 -36.77
N ARG A 258 -11.64 -11.49 -37.43
CA ARG A 258 -11.66 -12.52 -38.50
C ARG A 258 -11.50 -13.95 -37.97
N GLY A 259 -11.08 -14.11 -36.71
CA GLY A 259 -10.97 -15.43 -36.08
C GLY A 259 -10.77 -15.33 -34.58
N ALA A 260 -11.83 -15.57 -33.80
CA ALA A 260 -11.83 -15.48 -32.34
C ALA A 260 -10.71 -16.36 -31.70
N TRP A 261 -10.49 -17.56 -32.23
CA TRP A 261 -9.43 -18.46 -31.76
C TRP A 261 -8.01 -18.03 -32.18
N GLY A 262 -7.87 -17.29 -33.29
CA GLY A 262 -6.57 -16.79 -33.75
C GLY A 262 -5.99 -15.68 -32.86
N MET A 263 -6.85 -15.06 -32.03
CA MET A 263 -6.43 -14.07 -31.05
C MET A 263 -5.69 -14.68 -29.85
N MET A 264 -5.97 -15.94 -29.49
CA MET A 264 -5.40 -16.63 -28.33
C MET A 264 -3.96 -17.13 -28.57
N ASN A 265 -3.06 -16.19 -28.83
CA ASN A 265 -1.63 -16.44 -29.00
C ASN A 265 -0.83 -16.05 -27.74
N SER A 266 0.49 -16.27 -27.78
CA SER A 266 1.40 -15.91 -26.69
C SER A 266 1.35 -14.42 -26.32
N THR A 267 1.15 -13.54 -27.32
CA THR A 267 1.02 -12.10 -27.11
C THR A 267 -0.27 -11.75 -26.36
N TRP A 268 -1.39 -12.40 -26.67
CA TRP A 268 -2.65 -12.18 -25.95
C TRP A 268 -2.54 -12.58 -24.47
N LEU A 269 -1.88 -13.70 -24.18
CA LEU A 269 -1.61 -14.11 -22.80
C LEU A 269 -0.70 -13.10 -22.08
N ALA A 270 0.37 -12.65 -22.75
CA ALA A 270 1.29 -11.65 -22.21
C ALA A 270 0.59 -10.31 -21.93
N VAL A 271 -0.24 -9.82 -22.85
CA VAL A 271 -1.04 -8.59 -22.68
C VAL A 271 -2.01 -8.73 -21.53
N THR A 272 -2.74 -9.85 -21.45
CA THR A 272 -3.69 -10.10 -20.36
C THR A 272 -2.99 -10.07 -19.00
N CYS A 273 -1.87 -10.78 -18.85
CA CYS A 273 -1.09 -10.78 -17.61
C CYS A 273 -0.53 -9.40 -17.28
N ALA A 274 -0.04 -8.67 -18.28
CA ALA A 274 0.51 -7.33 -18.10
C ALA A 274 -0.56 -6.34 -17.62
N LEU A 275 -1.77 -6.38 -18.19
CA LEU A 275 -2.90 -5.56 -17.75
C LEU A 275 -3.36 -5.97 -16.34
N THR A 276 -3.42 -7.26 -16.03
CA THR A 276 -3.72 -7.73 -14.66
C THR A 276 -2.70 -7.21 -13.66
N CYS A 277 -1.41 -7.22 -14.00
CA CYS A 277 -0.38 -6.63 -13.16
C CYS A 277 -0.56 -5.12 -13.00
N LEU A 278 -0.88 -4.41 -14.08
CA LEU A 278 -1.09 -2.95 -14.04
C LEU A 278 -2.26 -2.56 -13.12
N VAL A 279 -3.28 -3.43 -12.99
CA VAL A 279 -4.42 -3.23 -12.08
C VAL A 279 -4.08 -3.58 -10.63
N LEU A 280 -3.37 -4.69 -10.39
CA LEU A 280 -3.15 -5.22 -9.04
C LEU A 280 -1.88 -4.71 -8.36
N ASP A 281 -0.84 -4.37 -9.11
CA ASP A 281 0.43 -3.89 -8.56
C ASP A 281 0.28 -2.61 -7.70
N PRO A 282 -0.55 -1.62 -8.08
CA PRO A 282 -0.82 -0.47 -7.21
C PRO A 282 -1.42 -0.88 -5.86
N LEU A 283 -2.35 -1.84 -5.87
CA LEU A 283 -3.00 -2.32 -4.66
C LEU A 283 -2.03 -3.06 -3.73
N VAL A 284 -1.18 -3.92 -4.30
CA VAL A 284 -0.11 -4.60 -3.56
C VAL A 284 0.81 -3.55 -2.91
N LYS A 285 1.34 -2.62 -3.69
CA LYS A 285 2.30 -1.62 -3.20
C LYS A 285 1.70 -0.70 -2.14
N ALA A 286 0.45 -0.26 -2.31
CA ALA A 286 -0.26 0.51 -1.28
C ALA A 286 -0.38 -0.27 0.03
N ALA A 287 -0.68 -1.57 -0.02
CA ALA A 287 -0.72 -2.41 1.18
C ALA A 287 0.67 -2.57 1.83
N TYR A 288 1.75 -2.65 1.04
CA TYR A 288 3.12 -2.67 1.57
C TYR A 288 3.57 -1.32 2.13
N VAL A 289 3.12 -0.19 1.55
CA VAL A 289 3.34 1.15 2.11
C VAL A 289 2.71 1.24 3.50
N LEU A 290 1.45 0.80 3.64
CA LEU A 290 0.78 0.74 4.95
C LEU A 290 1.51 -0.19 5.92
N ARG A 291 2.01 -1.35 5.47
CA ARG A 291 2.82 -2.25 6.32
C ARG A 291 4.10 -1.59 6.80
N CYS A 292 4.81 -0.88 5.92
CA CYS A 292 6.02 -0.14 6.29
C CYS A 292 5.68 0.99 7.27
N PHE A 293 4.64 1.78 6.99
CA PHE A 293 4.16 2.85 7.85
C PHE A 293 3.81 2.33 9.26
N HIS A 294 2.93 1.33 9.35
CA HIS A 294 2.57 0.75 10.64
C HIS A 294 3.78 0.13 11.34
N GLY A 295 4.71 -0.48 10.60
CA GLY A 295 5.95 -1.04 11.14
C GLY A 295 6.84 0.03 11.78
N GLU A 296 6.97 1.21 11.17
CA GLU A 296 7.74 2.34 11.69
C GLU A 296 7.02 3.09 12.81
N SER A 297 5.68 3.19 12.73
CA SER A 297 4.84 3.80 13.77
C SER A 297 4.90 3.06 15.11
N ARG A 298 5.23 1.75 15.13
CA ARG A 298 5.41 0.99 16.37
C ARG A 298 6.49 1.56 17.31
N HIS A 299 7.49 2.23 16.75
CA HIS A 299 8.60 2.81 17.52
C HIS A 299 8.52 4.32 17.63
N SER A 300 7.89 4.99 16.66
CA SER A 300 7.86 6.46 16.57
C SER A 300 6.55 7.09 17.07
N GLY A 301 5.43 6.34 17.11
CA GLY A 301 4.10 6.87 17.42
C GLY A 301 3.53 7.80 16.33
N LEU A 302 4.06 7.73 15.10
CA LEU A 302 3.62 8.56 13.97
C LEU A 302 2.14 8.37 13.61
N ASP A 303 1.58 7.20 13.87
CA ASP A 303 0.16 6.89 13.70
C ASP A 303 -0.75 7.70 14.64
N LEU A 304 -0.37 7.85 15.90
CA LEU A 304 -1.06 8.69 16.88
C LEU A 304 -0.94 10.17 16.51
N TYR A 305 0.25 10.59 16.08
CA TYR A 305 0.48 11.97 15.65
C TYR A 305 -0.35 12.33 14.40
N SER A 306 -0.38 11.47 13.39
CA SER A 306 -1.16 11.70 12.18
C SER A 306 -2.66 11.68 12.46
N ALA A 307 -3.14 10.76 13.32
CA ALA A 307 -4.53 10.74 13.77
C ALA A 307 -4.93 12.01 14.53
N LEU A 308 -4.08 12.52 15.43
CA LEU A 308 -4.32 13.77 16.16
C LEU A 308 -4.34 14.99 15.24
N LYS A 309 -3.44 15.04 14.25
CA LYS A 309 -3.41 16.13 13.26
C LYS A 309 -4.65 16.12 12.37
N ALA A 310 -5.12 14.93 11.95
CA ALA A 310 -6.36 14.77 11.21
C ALA A 310 -7.59 15.25 12.02
N LEU A 311 -7.66 14.91 13.30
CA LEU A 311 -8.72 15.37 14.20
C LEU A 311 -8.68 16.89 14.43
N ARG A 312 -7.49 17.50 14.51
CA ARG A 312 -7.34 18.97 14.57
C ARG A 312 -7.86 19.63 13.30
N LEU A 313 -7.50 19.13 12.11
CA LEU A 313 -8.00 19.66 10.83
C LEU A 313 -9.52 19.51 10.70
N GLN A 314 -10.08 18.38 11.16
CA GLN A 314 -11.53 18.15 11.15
C GLN A 314 -12.29 19.05 12.12
N ARG A 315 -11.68 19.48 13.24
CA ARG A 315 -12.26 20.49 14.13
C ARG A 315 -12.25 21.90 13.55
N THR A 316 -11.27 22.25 12.73
CA THR A 316 -11.19 23.58 12.09
C THR A 316 -12.04 23.70 10.83
N ALA A 317 -12.27 22.61 10.09
CA ALA A 317 -13.04 22.61 8.85
C ALA A 317 -14.49 23.15 8.97
N PRO A 318 -15.33 22.74 9.95
CA PRO A 318 -16.69 23.27 10.06
C PRO A 318 -16.71 24.74 10.51
N LEU A 319 -15.74 25.18 11.32
CA LEU A 319 -15.63 26.59 11.74
C LEU A 319 -15.24 27.51 10.57
N VAL A 320 -14.33 27.06 9.71
CA VAL A 320 -13.94 27.80 8.49
C VAL A 320 -15.07 27.82 7.47
N LEU A 321 -15.81 26.72 7.32
CA LEU A 321 -16.98 26.67 6.45
C LEU A 321 -18.09 27.60 6.95
N LEU A 322 -18.36 27.60 8.27
CA LEU A 322 -19.33 28.49 8.92
C LEU A 322 -18.93 29.96 8.78
N PHE A 323 -17.63 30.28 8.93
CA PHE A 323 -17.11 31.62 8.74
C PHE A 323 -17.21 32.07 7.27
N LEU A 324 -16.94 31.18 6.31
CA LEU A 324 -17.08 31.46 4.88
C LEU A 324 -18.53 31.67 4.47
N THR A 325 -19.48 30.86 4.98
CA THR A 325 -20.91 31.06 4.73
C THR A 325 -21.41 32.35 5.36
N PHE A 326 -20.98 32.67 6.58
CA PHE A 326 -21.32 33.92 7.25
C PHE A 326 -20.73 35.15 6.54
N ALA A 327 -19.50 35.06 6.04
CA ALA A 327 -18.88 36.13 5.25
C ALA A 327 -19.57 36.34 3.89
N LEU A 328 -20.09 35.26 3.28
CA LEU A 328 -20.89 35.34 2.06
C LEU A 328 -22.27 35.98 2.29
N GLU A 329 -22.94 35.64 3.39
CA GLU A 329 -24.21 36.26 3.79
C GLU A 329 -24.04 37.75 4.13
N LEU A 330 -22.96 38.12 4.83
CA LEU A 330 -22.65 39.53 5.12
C LEU A 330 -22.38 40.34 3.84
N ARG A 331 -21.73 39.73 2.84
CA ARG A 331 -21.51 40.38 1.55
C ARG A 331 -22.81 40.58 0.78
N ALA A 332 -23.67 39.57 0.74
CA ALA A 332 -24.98 39.65 0.10
C ALA A 332 -25.91 40.69 0.79
N GLY A 333 -25.84 40.81 2.12
CA GLY A 333 -26.63 41.78 2.88
C GLY A 333 -26.16 43.23 2.77
N MET A 334 -24.96 43.49 2.26
CA MET A 334 -24.45 44.86 2.03
C MET A 334 -24.79 45.43 0.66
N GLU A 335 -25.13 44.58 -0.32
CA GLU A 335 -25.45 45.01 -1.69
C GLU A 335 -26.91 45.49 -1.83
N ASP A 336 -27.80 45.11 -0.90
CA ASP A 336 -29.26 45.25 -1.03
C ASP A 336 -29.90 46.30 -0.10
N ARG A 337 -29.12 47.23 0.48
CA ARG A 337 -29.69 48.33 1.28
C ARG A 337 -29.99 49.56 0.42
N PRO A 338 -31.27 49.93 0.19
CA PRO A 338 -31.60 51.24 -0.35
C PRO A 338 -31.25 52.33 0.67
N ARG A 339 -30.60 53.41 0.21
CA ARG A 339 -30.29 54.60 1.01
C ARG A 339 -31.58 55.25 1.49
N GLN A 340 -31.82 55.22 2.80
CA GLN A 340 -32.90 55.96 3.45
C GLN A 340 -32.30 57.13 4.25
N PRO A 341 -32.84 58.35 4.15
CA PRO A 341 -32.21 59.54 4.70
C PRO A 341 -32.37 59.67 6.22
N ASP A 342 -31.38 60.32 6.82
CA ASP A 342 -31.16 60.56 8.25
C ASP A 342 -32.41 60.79 9.11
N ARG A 343 -32.64 59.88 10.05
CA ARG A 343 -33.47 60.09 11.26
C ARG A 343 -32.83 59.37 12.45
N SER A 344 -31.67 59.85 12.89
CA SER A 344 -31.01 59.25 14.07
C SER A 344 -30.16 60.26 14.84
N ALA A 345 -30.63 61.51 14.97
CA ALA A 345 -30.05 62.48 15.91
C ALA A 345 -30.59 62.35 17.35
N ASN A 346 -31.67 61.59 17.60
CA ASN A 346 -32.36 61.62 18.91
C ASN A 346 -32.24 60.35 19.78
N HIS A 347 -31.55 59.30 19.36
CA HIS A 347 -31.49 58.04 20.13
C HIS A 347 -30.16 57.80 20.86
N LEU A 348 -29.14 58.63 20.62
CA LEU A 348 -27.82 58.55 21.27
C LEU A 348 -27.81 59.05 22.72
N SER A 349 -28.85 59.79 23.15
CA SER A 349 -28.92 60.32 24.52
C SER A 349 -29.56 59.35 25.53
N GLN A 350 -30.34 58.36 25.09
CA GLN A 350 -31.00 57.40 26.01
C GLN A 350 -30.16 56.13 26.24
N ALA A 351 -29.41 55.66 25.24
CA ALA A 351 -28.57 54.47 25.39
C ALA A 351 -27.33 54.70 26.29
N GLN A 352 -26.87 55.94 26.47
CA GLN A 352 -25.74 56.25 27.36
C GLN A 352 -26.13 56.31 28.84
N ALA A 353 -27.42 56.50 29.17
CA ALA A 353 -27.89 56.51 30.55
C ALA A 353 -28.03 55.09 31.14
N ASP A 354 -28.45 54.11 30.33
CA ASP A 354 -28.66 52.73 30.78
C ASP A 354 -27.36 51.94 30.97
N VAL A 355 -26.31 52.28 30.23
CA VAL A 355 -24.97 51.65 30.35
C VAL A 355 -24.24 52.09 31.63
N ALA A 356 -24.51 53.31 32.12
CA ALA A 356 -23.93 53.79 33.38
C ALA A 356 -24.60 53.19 34.63
N ALA A 357 -25.85 52.74 34.53
CA ALA A 357 -26.57 52.10 35.63
C ALA A 357 -26.16 50.62 35.85
N LEU A 358 -25.86 49.88 34.78
CA LEU A 358 -25.43 48.47 34.88
C LEU A 358 -23.98 48.29 35.39
N GLY A 359 -23.15 49.34 35.31
CA GLY A 359 -21.76 49.31 35.79
C GLY A 359 -21.61 49.31 37.32
N LYS A 360 -22.64 49.72 38.08
CA LYS A 360 -22.57 49.78 39.55
C LYS A 360 -23.07 48.53 40.26
N GLU A 361 -23.87 47.68 39.62
CA GLU A 361 -24.33 46.42 40.22
C GLU A 361 -23.35 45.26 40.02
N THR A 362 -22.43 45.36 39.06
CA THR A 362 -21.44 44.31 38.76
C THR A 362 -20.20 44.35 39.66
N GLU A 363 -19.88 45.49 40.29
CA GLU A 363 -18.77 45.58 41.25
C GLU A 363 -19.10 45.00 42.64
N ALA A 364 -20.38 44.92 43.04
CA ALA A 364 -20.77 44.39 44.35
C ALA A 364 -20.95 42.85 44.39
N ALA A 365 -21.04 42.19 43.23
CA ALA A 365 -21.28 40.73 43.12
C ALA A 365 -20.01 39.88 42.90
N SER A 366 -18.81 40.49 42.95
CA SER A 366 -17.52 39.82 42.71
C SER A 366 -16.75 39.44 43.99
N ALA A 367 -17.33 39.58 45.18
CA ALA A 367 -16.66 39.30 46.45
C ALA A 367 -16.74 37.83 46.95
N GLY A 368 -17.13 36.86 46.11
CA GLY A 368 -17.42 35.49 46.58
C GLY A 368 -17.02 34.32 45.67
N ARG A 369 -16.25 34.52 44.59
CA ARG A 369 -15.87 33.41 43.70
C ARG A 369 -14.38 33.09 43.79
N LEU A 370 -14.12 31.96 44.45
CA LEU A 370 -13.02 31.01 44.28
C LEU A 370 -11.86 31.49 43.40
N SER A 371 -10.71 31.72 44.04
CA SER A 371 -9.42 31.91 43.40
C SER A 371 -9.16 30.84 42.32
N PRO A 372 -8.58 31.19 41.15
CA PRO A 372 -8.11 30.18 40.21
C PRO A 372 -7.07 29.29 40.90
N PRO A 373 -7.08 27.96 40.67
CA PRO A 373 -6.08 27.09 41.27
C PRO A 373 -4.70 27.52 40.79
N ASN A 374 -3.79 27.62 41.76
CA ASN A 374 -2.42 28.05 41.56
C ASN A 374 -1.77 27.23 40.43
N ALA A 375 -1.12 27.88 39.47
CA ALA A 375 -0.47 27.21 38.33
C ALA A 375 0.71 26.28 38.74
N GLY A 376 0.97 26.14 40.05
CA GLY A 376 1.95 25.21 40.63
C GLY A 376 1.45 23.80 40.92
N ASP A 377 0.13 23.52 40.83
CA ASP A 377 -0.46 22.22 41.19
C ASP A 377 -1.08 21.45 40.01
N LEU A 378 -0.68 21.74 38.77
CA LEU A 378 -0.91 20.78 37.70
C LEU A 378 0.00 19.58 37.98
N PRO A 379 -0.52 18.36 38.24
CA PRO A 379 0.33 17.20 38.39
C PRO A 379 1.16 17.10 37.13
N ALA A 380 2.49 17.24 37.28
CA ALA A 380 3.45 17.06 36.20
C ALA A 380 2.97 15.88 35.36
N THR A 381 2.71 16.10 34.07
CA THR A 381 2.20 15.08 33.14
C THR A 381 2.99 13.81 33.37
N ARG A 382 2.43 12.88 34.16
CA ARG A 382 3.11 11.65 34.54
C ARG A 382 3.31 10.94 33.22
N HIS A 383 4.57 10.86 32.80
CA HIS A 383 4.94 10.12 31.60
C HIS A 383 4.72 8.64 31.93
N ILE A 384 3.48 8.17 31.82
CA ILE A 384 3.13 6.76 32.02
C ILE A 384 3.82 6.01 30.88
N PRO A 385 4.74 5.09 31.17
CA PRO A 385 5.34 4.26 30.14
C PRO A 385 4.21 3.53 29.40
N PRO A 386 4.21 3.50 28.06
CA PRO A 386 3.11 2.91 27.28
C PRO A 386 2.81 1.47 27.69
N GLU A 387 3.84 0.73 28.12
CA GLU A 387 3.70 -0.64 28.62
C GLU A 387 2.89 -0.77 29.92
N GLN A 388 2.82 0.28 30.73
CA GLN A 388 2.09 0.29 31.99
C GLN A 388 0.61 0.63 31.76
N LEU A 389 0.34 1.52 30.80
CA LEU A 389 -1.01 1.84 30.34
C LEU A 389 -1.68 0.64 29.68
N ASP A 390 -0.98 -0.02 28.73
CA ASP A 390 -1.48 -1.23 28.07
C ASP A 390 -1.81 -2.33 29.08
N ARG A 391 -0.96 -2.53 30.09
CA ARG A 391 -1.21 -3.51 31.16
C ARG A 391 -2.47 -3.19 31.96
N SER A 392 -2.70 -1.91 32.26
CA SER A 392 -3.89 -1.49 33.01
C SER A 392 -5.18 -1.69 32.20
N ILE A 393 -5.13 -1.42 30.89
CA ILE A 393 -6.26 -1.61 29.96
C ILE A 393 -6.59 -3.10 29.84
N GLU A 394 -5.57 -3.95 29.63
CA GLU A 394 -5.76 -5.41 29.54
C GLU A 394 -6.32 -6.01 30.83
N GLN A 395 -5.88 -5.53 32.00
CA GLN A 395 -6.42 -5.97 33.28
C GLN A 395 -7.90 -5.64 33.44
N VAL A 396 -8.32 -4.43 33.05
CA VAL A 396 -9.71 -3.99 33.13
C VAL A 396 -10.59 -4.78 32.16
N LEU A 397 -10.15 -4.96 30.90
CA LEU A 397 -10.89 -5.72 29.90
C LEU A 397 -10.97 -7.22 30.23
N ALA A 398 -10.04 -7.75 31.02
CA ALA A 398 -10.10 -9.12 31.54
C ALA A 398 -11.09 -9.30 32.70
N GLY A 399 -11.69 -8.21 33.19
CA GLY A 399 -12.73 -8.23 34.22
C GLY A 399 -13.90 -9.12 33.85
N ARG A 400 -14.42 -9.86 34.83
CA ARG A 400 -15.56 -10.78 34.64
C ARG A 400 -16.80 -10.05 34.12
N GLU A 401 -16.98 -8.77 34.46
CA GLU A 401 -18.08 -7.93 33.97
C GLU A 401 -18.05 -7.61 32.46
N TYR A 402 -16.90 -7.73 31.78
CA TYR A 402 -16.79 -7.47 30.34
C TYR A 402 -16.81 -8.77 29.51
N ARG A 403 -16.62 -9.91 30.19
CA ARG A 403 -16.48 -11.23 29.57
C ARG A 403 -17.80 -11.83 29.07
N TRP A 404 -18.94 -11.39 29.62
CA TRP A 404 -20.27 -11.95 29.31
C TRP A 404 -20.95 -11.31 28.10
N ARG A 405 -20.46 -10.17 27.61
CA ARG A 405 -21.03 -9.48 26.43
C ARG A 405 -20.36 -9.83 25.09
N LEU A 406 -19.34 -10.70 25.08
CA LEU A 406 -18.73 -11.14 23.82
C LEU A 406 -19.66 -12.15 23.11
N PRO A 407 -20.07 -11.89 21.85
CA PRO A 407 -20.88 -12.82 21.07
C PRO A 407 -20.19 -14.19 20.96
N ARG A 408 -20.94 -15.29 21.16
CA ARG A 408 -20.38 -16.66 21.08
C ARG A 408 -19.70 -16.97 19.73
N GLN A 409 -20.16 -16.35 18.64
CA GLN A 409 -19.50 -16.45 17.32
C GLN A 409 -18.09 -15.84 17.31
N MET A 410 -17.86 -14.74 18.05
CA MET A 410 -16.51 -14.18 18.21
C MET A 410 -15.61 -15.07 19.08
N GLN A 411 -16.15 -15.81 20.05
CA GLN A 411 -15.35 -16.77 20.83
C GLN A 411 -14.92 -17.99 20.00
N GLN A 412 -15.81 -18.52 19.15
CA GLN A 412 -15.49 -19.64 18.25
C GLN A 412 -14.54 -19.23 17.12
N ALA A 413 -14.78 -18.09 16.47
CA ALA A 413 -13.86 -17.53 15.48
C ALA A 413 -12.47 -17.27 16.09
N LYS A 414 -12.39 -16.77 17.33
CA LYS A 414 -11.14 -16.53 18.05
C LYS A 414 -10.42 -17.82 18.47
N ALA A 415 -11.14 -18.90 18.78
CA ALA A 415 -10.54 -20.21 19.08
C ALA A 415 -9.93 -20.86 17.82
N GLN A 416 -10.61 -20.75 16.68
CA GLN A 416 -10.15 -21.30 15.41
C GLN A 416 -9.02 -20.47 14.78
N GLU A 417 -9.10 -19.12 14.85
CA GLU A 417 -7.98 -18.21 14.57
C GLU A 417 -6.79 -18.53 15.50
N SER A 418 -7.01 -18.81 16.79
CA SER A 418 -5.93 -19.09 17.75
C SER A 418 -5.13 -20.36 17.44
N TRP A 419 -5.75 -21.41 16.88
CA TRP A 419 -5.02 -22.64 16.53
C TRP A 419 -4.22 -22.48 15.22
N LEU A 420 -4.82 -21.91 14.17
CA LEU A 420 -4.15 -21.62 12.90
C LEU A 420 -3.02 -20.60 13.08
N GLU A 421 -3.26 -19.53 13.84
CA GLU A 421 -2.22 -18.57 14.23
C GLU A 421 -1.10 -19.26 15.03
N GLY A 422 -1.44 -20.20 15.92
CA GLY A 422 -0.47 -20.95 16.69
C GLY A 422 0.43 -21.82 15.81
N SER A 423 -0.16 -22.55 14.86
CA SER A 423 0.57 -23.41 13.93
C SER A 423 1.46 -22.60 12.97
N LEU A 424 0.92 -21.51 12.41
CA LEU A 424 1.70 -20.59 11.56
C LEU A 424 2.78 -19.84 12.34
N ARG A 425 2.53 -19.42 13.58
CA ARG A 425 3.56 -18.82 14.46
C ARG A 425 4.67 -19.82 14.75
N ASN A 426 4.34 -21.08 15.03
CA ASN A 426 5.33 -22.13 15.27
C ASN A 426 6.19 -22.41 14.03
N LEU A 427 5.60 -22.44 12.84
CA LEU A 427 6.34 -22.60 11.58
C LEU A 427 7.25 -21.40 11.30
N THR A 428 6.71 -20.18 11.43
CA THR A 428 7.45 -18.93 11.19
C THR A 428 8.57 -18.71 12.21
N ASP A 429 8.39 -19.11 13.47
CA ASP A 429 9.45 -19.00 14.49
C ASP A 429 10.58 -20.01 14.26
N ARG A 430 10.28 -21.25 13.82
CA ARG A 430 11.29 -22.22 13.37
C ARG A 430 12.05 -21.70 12.15
N MET A 431 11.37 -21.11 11.17
CA MET A 431 11.99 -20.51 9.98
C MET A 431 12.84 -19.28 10.33
N ARG A 432 12.40 -18.42 11.26
CA ARG A 432 13.21 -17.29 11.76
C ARG A 432 14.47 -17.75 12.48
N GLN A 433 14.44 -18.89 13.17
CA GLN A 433 15.64 -19.48 13.74
C GLN A 433 16.58 -19.98 12.63
N TRP A 434 16.04 -20.66 11.62
CA TRP A 434 16.80 -21.17 10.49
C TRP A 434 17.43 -20.05 9.65
N MET A 435 16.68 -18.98 9.34
CA MET A 435 17.21 -17.79 8.65
C MET A 435 18.25 -17.03 9.48
N ARG A 436 18.13 -16.99 10.81
CA ARG A 436 19.17 -16.41 11.69
C ARG A 436 20.42 -17.27 11.73
N ALA A 437 20.29 -18.59 11.58
CA ALA A 437 21.44 -19.48 11.43
C ALA A 437 22.10 -19.29 10.07
N PHE A 438 21.31 -19.26 8.98
CA PHE A 438 21.79 -19.01 7.62
C PHE A 438 22.50 -17.65 7.50
N ARG A 439 21.95 -16.60 8.10
CA ARG A 439 22.58 -15.26 8.11
C ARG A 439 23.92 -15.25 8.86
N ARG A 440 24.00 -15.94 10.01
CA ARG A 440 25.25 -16.07 10.76
C ARG A 440 26.31 -16.80 9.94
N TRP A 441 25.91 -17.87 9.25
CA TRP A 441 26.76 -18.62 8.35
C TRP A 441 27.24 -17.80 7.15
N LEU A 442 26.39 -16.95 6.56
CA LEU A 442 26.75 -16.04 5.46
C LEU A 442 27.69 -14.90 5.92
N ASP A 443 27.48 -14.37 7.13
CA ASP A 443 28.35 -13.38 7.75
C ASP A 443 29.72 -13.99 8.14
N GLU A 444 29.80 -15.31 8.38
CA GLU A 444 31.05 -16.06 8.59
C GLU A 444 31.82 -16.33 7.28
N LEU A 445 31.11 -16.58 6.17
CA LEU A 445 31.70 -16.82 4.84
C LEU A 445 32.22 -15.56 4.15
N SER A 446 31.83 -14.39 4.65
CA SER A 446 32.25 -13.07 4.13
C SER A 446 33.30 -12.37 5.00
N ARG A 447 33.84 -13.08 6.00
CA ARG A 447 35.12 -12.77 6.65
C ARG A 447 36.22 -13.59 5.99
#